data_AF-A0A7U9R5K6-F1
#
_entry.id   AF-A0A7U9R5K6-F1
#
_cell.length_a   1.000
_cell.length_b   1.000
_cell.length_c   1.000
_cell.angle_alpha   90.00
_cell.angle_beta   90.00
_cell.angle_gamma   90.00
#
_symmetry.space_group_name_H-M   'P 1'
#
loop_
_entity.id
_entity.type
_entity.pdbx_description
1 polymer ?
#
loop_
_entity_poly.entity_id
_entity_poly.type
_entity_poly.pdbx_seq_one_letter_code
_entity_poly.pdbx_strand_id
1 'polypeptide(L)'
;MEGYQYLGVGDISDYYKESFCRIMLPKARSTNLRTDHGYAYLHGVQITLDVNNFFYGNTLMDNMKEVTDVRYGSREADENVIRNLQKTSMVSVPVFKDAVLMEISYEKKGSRSGQYFPKAEIFEYIRMDSENYLAVEIYLSGEDYDDSTNAVIRELENAYGIDLSNYYNEESSEANGEPSEITDSIEPFVTVAAMMGNEADESREDLPDAVLWFNATYAPLTYSNGWDWRMVGGVEPTEEMIEIKKYGLKSSWKVSDRQTALETARNLQENGHRGSFQKCMDELDELGLLELEEKEFKKEFLKSEIEDKDYRYVLAYNMHQAGFDADDMAAWDLCRVNQLYADYYICGYMTYEEAMDASLENSLILQQMYSSWEEMVEGYMLGYQFWSRDSGTGEDSSTKERYHFYELLRESQDSPYMLDWDMKLEKSW
;
A
#
# COMPACT_ATOMS: atom_id res chain seq x y z
N MET A 1 -6.28 3.73 -33.89
CA MET A 1 -5.05 4.06 -33.15
C MET A 1 -3.91 3.49 -33.93
N GLU A 2 -3.04 4.38 -34.39
CA GLU A 2 -1.79 4.03 -35.05
C GLU A 2 -0.83 3.54 -33.96
N GLY A 3 -0.15 2.41 -34.16
CA GLY A 3 0.88 1.92 -33.21
C GLY A 3 0.81 0.43 -32.89
N TYR A 4 -0.31 -0.08 -32.36
CA TYR A 4 -0.39 -1.46 -31.84
C TYR A 4 -0.75 -2.52 -32.89
N GLN A 5 0.14 -3.48 -33.11
CA GLN A 5 -0.04 -4.60 -34.04
C GLN A 5 -0.97 -5.67 -33.46
N TYR A 6 -0.87 -5.99 -32.17
CA TYR A 6 -1.60 -7.08 -31.52
C TYR A 6 -2.77 -6.59 -30.65
N LEU A 7 -2.75 -5.38 -30.11
CA LEU A 7 -3.86 -4.85 -29.31
C LEU A 7 -4.92 -4.10 -30.12
N GLY A 8 -6.13 -4.06 -29.58
CA GLY A 8 -7.29 -3.36 -30.10
C GLY A 8 -8.10 -2.73 -28.97
N VAL A 9 -8.82 -1.66 -29.30
CA VAL A 9 -9.56 -0.85 -28.32
C VAL A 9 -10.94 -1.44 -28.08
N GLY A 10 -11.34 -1.49 -26.82
CA GLY A 10 -12.69 -1.83 -26.38
C GLY A 10 -13.23 -0.83 -25.37
N ASP A 11 -14.52 -0.90 -25.10
CA ASP A 11 -15.18 -0.17 -24.02
C ASP A 11 -15.80 -1.19 -23.08
N ILE A 12 -15.58 -1.01 -21.77
CA ILE A 12 -16.17 -1.79 -20.69
C ILE A 12 -16.83 -0.81 -19.72
N SER A 13 -17.85 -1.24 -19.00
CA SER A 13 -18.61 -0.41 -18.08
C SER A 13 -18.95 -1.17 -16.82
N ASP A 14 -19.37 -0.43 -15.80
CA ASP A 14 -20.04 -1.04 -14.66
C ASP A 14 -21.35 -1.73 -15.08
N TYR A 15 -21.94 -2.48 -14.15
CA TYR A 15 -23.17 -3.22 -14.39
C TYR A 15 -24.35 -2.31 -14.81
N TYR A 16 -24.41 -1.09 -14.26
CA TYR A 16 -25.49 -0.13 -14.55
C TYR A 16 -25.22 0.72 -15.79
N LYS A 17 -24.02 0.67 -16.37
CA LYS A 17 -23.59 1.47 -17.53
C LYS A 17 -23.63 2.97 -17.24
N GLU A 18 -23.29 3.33 -16.02
CA GLU A 18 -23.13 4.71 -15.56
C GLU A 18 -21.66 5.15 -15.66
N SER A 19 -20.74 4.20 -15.44
CA SER A 19 -19.30 4.41 -15.53
C SER A 19 -18.71 3.57 -16.66
N PHE A 20 -17.91 4.20 -17.51
CA PHE A 20 -17.27 3.56 -18.66
C PHE A 20 -15.77 3.79 -18.61
N CYS A 21 -14.99 2.77 -18.97
CA CYS A 21 -13.58 2.94 -19.27
C CYS A 21 -13.24 2.31 -20.62
N ARG A 22 -12.30 2.96 -21.30
CA ARG A 22 -11.77 2.49 -22.57
C ARG A 22 -10.51 1.67 -22.29
N ILE A 23 -10.46 0.48 -22.86
CA ILE A 23 -9.49 -0.57 -22.55
C ILE A 23 -8.76 -1.04 -23.81
N MET A 24 -7.64 -1.75 -23.65
CA MET A 24 -6.93 -2.42 -24.73
C MET A 24 -6.86 -3.94 -24.52
N LEU A 25 -7.27 -4.71 -25.52
CA LEU A 25 -7.22 -6.16 -25.49
C LEU A 25 -6.52 -6.72 -26.74
N PRO A 26 -5.80 -7.85 -26.64
CA PRO A 26 -5.31 -8.59 -27.79
C PRO A 26 -6.42 -8.89 -28.81
N LYS A 27 -6.12 -8.67 -30.10
CA LYS A 27 -6.96 -8.94 -31.27
C LYS A 27 -6.93 -10.42 -31.63
N ALA A 28 -7.30 -11.27 -30.68
CA ALA A 28 -7.28 -12.72 -30.83
C ALA A 28 -8.55 -13.25 -31.50
N ARG A 29 -8.47 -14.49 -31.98
CA ARG A 29 -9.67 -15.25 -32.39
C ARG A 29 -10.63 -15.51 -31.21
N SER A 30 -10.10 -15.50 -29.99
CA SER A 30 -10.80 -15.78 -28.72
C SER A 30 -10.99 -14.54 -27.84
N THR A 31 -11.09 -13.35 -28.42
CA THR A 31 -11.45 -12.13 -27.67
C THR A 31 -12.95 -12.12 -27.39
N ASN A 32 -13.33 -12.01 -26.12
CA ASN A 32 -14.71 -11.92 -25.65
C ASN A 32 -14.86 -10.63 -24.83
N LEU A 33 -15.72 -9.73 -25.28
CA LEU A 33 -16.00 -8.48 -24.60
C LEU A 33 -17.50 -8.42 -24.27
N ARG A 34 -17.80 -8.33 -22.99
CA ARG A 34 -19.12 -8.10 -22.41
C ARG A 34 -19.14 -6.73 -21.73
N THR A 35 -20.31 -6.35 -21.22
CA THR A 35 -20.52 -5.06 -20.55
C THR A 35 -19.44 -4.77 -19.51
N ASP A 36 -19.19 -5.70 -18.60
CA ASP A 36 -18.36 -5.58 -17.40
C ASP A 36 -17.16 -6.53 -17.38
N HIS A 37 -16.95 -7.29 -18.45
CA HIS A 37 -15.90 -8.30 -18.56
C HIS A 37 -15.24 -8.33 -19.95
N GLY A 38 -13.92 -8.31 -19.97
CA GLY A 38 -13.08 -8.53 -21.15
C GLY A 38 -12.17 -9.75 -20.95
N TYR A 39 -12.01 -10.55 -21.98
CA TYR A 39 -11.08 -11.67 -22.00
C TYR A 39 -10.42 -11.79 -23.36
N ALA A 40 -9.12 -12.02 -23.37
CA ALA A 40 -8.40 -12.43 -24.57
C ALA A 40 -7.26 -13.39 -24.23
N TYR A 41 -6.91 -14.22 -25.21
CA TYR A 41 -5.75 -15.12 -25.13
C TYR A 41 -5.02 -15.12 -26.47
N LEU A 42 -3.73 -14.80 -26.47
CA LEU A 42 -2.92 -14.70 -27.67
C LEU A 42 -1.45 -14.98 -27.36
N HIS A 43 -0.81 -15.87 -28.13
CA HIS A 43 0.63 -16.15 -28.04
C HIS A 43 1.13 -16.46 -26.61
N GLY A 44 0.37 -17.28 -25.86
CA GLY A 44 0.70 -17.65 -24.48
C GLY A 44 0.44 -16.57 -23.43
N VAL A 45 -0.17 -15.44 -23.82
CA VAL A 45 -0.57 -14.35 -22.94
C VAL A 45 -2.09 -14.34 -22.83
N GLN A 46 -2.59 -14.54 -21.60
CA GLN A 46 -3.99 -14.33 -21.27
C GLN A 46 -4.14 -12.96 -20.60
N ILE A 47 -5.19 -12.23 -20.95
CA ILE A 47 -5.61 -11.04 -20.19
C ILE A 47 -7.11 -11.13 -19.91
N THR A 48 -7.46 -10.82 -18.68
CA THR A 48 -8.83 -10.65 -18.22
C THR A 48 -8.99 -9.24 -17.66
N LEU A 49 -10.14 -8.63 -17.91
CA LEU A 49 -10.51 -7.30 -17.47
C LEU A 49 -11.88 -7.39 -16.82
N ASP A 50 -12.01 -7.02 -15.55
CA ASP A 50 -13.28 -7.08 -14.82
C ASP A 50 -13.55 -5.75 -14.11
N VAL A 51 -14.72 -5.16 -14.33
CA VAL A 51 -15.17 -3.99 -13.56
C VAL A 51 -15.78 -4.49 -12.26
N ASN A 52 -15.19 -4.07 -11.14
CA ASN A 52 -15.61 -4.45 -9.80
C ASN A 52 -15.93 -3.22 -8.97
N ASN A 53 -16.67 -3.41 -7.88
CA ASN A 53 -17.10 -2.35 -6.97
C ASN A 53 -16.45 -2.48 -5.59
N PHE A 54 -16.28 -1.36 -4.89
CA PHE A 54 -15.89 -1.31 -3.48
C PHE A 54 -17.05 -1.78 -2.58
N PHE A 55 -17.12 -3.08 -2.30
CA PHE A 55 -18.10 -3.58 -1.32
C PHE A 55 -17.79 -3.05 0.09
N TYR A 56 -18.76 -2.35 0.69
CA TYR A 56 -18.85 -2.04 2.13
C TYR A 56 -17.63 -1.37 2.78
N GLY A 57 -17.32 -0.12 2.48
CA GLY A 57 -16.44 0.72 3.34
C GLY A 57 -15.04 0.18 3.63
N ASN A 58 -14.62 -0.91 2.98
CA ASN A 58 -13.26 -1.45 2.99
C ASN A 58 -12.42 -0.63 2.02
N THR A 59 -11.15 -0.40 2.36
CA THR A 59 -10.22 0.27 1.45
C THR A 59 -9.93 -0.62 0.24
N LEU A 60 -9.69 -0.03 -0.94
CA LEU A 60 -9.35 -0.74 -2.18
C LEU A 60 -8.29 -1.83 -1.94
N MET A 61 -7.25 -1.51 -1.15
CA MET A 61 -6.15 -2.42 -0.87
C MET A 61 -6.52 -3.62 -0.03
N ASP A 62 -7.38 -3.47 0.98
CA ASP A 62 -7.76 -4.59 1.84
C ASP A 62 -8.43 -5.68 1.02
N ASN A 63 -9.39 -5.28 0.18
CA ASN A 63 -10.10 -6.20 -0.72
C ASN A 63 -9.16 -6.81 -1.76
N MET A 64 -8.28 -6.00 -2.35
CA MET A 64 -7.28 -6.50 -3.32
C MET A 64 -6.31 -7.50 -2.70
N LYS A 65 -5.79 -7.17 -1.52
CA LYS A 65 -4.83 -7.99 -0.79
C LYS A 65 -5.47 -9.32 -0.43
N GLU A 66 -6.70 -9.30 0.07
CA GLU A 66 -7.47 -10.52 0.37
C GLU A 66 -7.58 -11.42 -0.88
N VAL A 67 -7.98 -10.85 -2.02
CA VAL A 67 -8.10 -11.61 -3.28
C VAL A 67 -6.76 -12.22 -3.69
N THR A 68 -5.67 -11.46 -3.64
CA THR A 68 -4.35 -11.96 -4.06
C THR A 68 -3.75 -12.94 -3.06
N ASP A 69 -3.98 -12.77 -1.76
CA ASP A 69 -3.55 -13.69 -0.71
C ASP A 69 -4.25 -15.05 -0.84
N VAL A 70 -5.55 -15.06 -1.14
CA VAL A 70 -6.29 -16.29 -1.43
C VAL A 70 -5.71 -17.00 -2.66
N ARG A 71 -5.37 -16.26 -3.73
CA ARG A 71 -4.74 -16.83 -4.92
C ARG A 71 -3.36 -17.39 -4.62
N TYR A 72 -2.52 -16.65 -3.89
CA TYR A 72 -1.19 -17.10 -3.48
C TYR A 72 -1.25 -18.40 -2.67
N GLY A 73 -2.08 -18.44 -1.62
CA GLY A 73 -2.26 -19.65 -0.81
C GLY A 73 -2.76 -20.85 -1.62
N SER A 74 -3.58 -20.61 -2.67
CA SER A 74 -4.00 -21.68 -3.58
C SER A 74 -2.86 -22.28 -4.41
N ARG A 75 -1.81 -21.49 -4.73
CA ARG A 75 -0.63 -21.97 -5.46
C ARG A 75 0.35 -22.68 -4.53
N GLU A 76 0.49 -22.17 -3.31
CA GLU A 76 1.32 -22.80 -2.28
C GLU A 76 0.83 -24.22 -1.95
N ALA A 77 -0.48 -24.46 -1.95
CA ALA A 77 -1.06 -25.77 -1.68
C ALA A 77 -0.78 -26.85 -2.76
N ASP A 78 -0.20 -26.50 -3.92
CA ASP A 78 0.03 -27.42 -5.05
C ASP A 78 1.53 -27.71 -5.31
N GLU A 79 2.27 -28.04 -4.25
CA GLU A 79 3.72 -28.30 -4.26
C GLU A 79 4.18 -29.42 -5.22
N ASN A 80 3.26 -30.26 -5.69
CA ASN A 80 3.60 -31.37 -6.61
C ASN A 80 3.83 -30.90 -8.06
N VAL A 81 3.32 -29.72 -8.42
CA VAL A 81 3.40 -29.17 -9.78
C VAL A 81 3.83 -27.71 -9.81
N ILE A 82 3.95 -27.04 -8.67
CA ILE A 82 4.42 -25.65 -8.53
C ILE A 82 5.72 -25.62 -7.72
N ARG A 83 6.65 -24.74 -8.11
CA ARG A 83 7.88 -24.43 -7.36
C ARG A 83 8.28 -22.97 -7.56
N ASN A 84 9.22 -22.48 -6.75
CA ASN A 84 9.76 -21.12 -6.83
C ASN A 84 8.66 -20.04 -6.78
N LEU A 85 7.66 -20.26 -5.93
CA LEU A 85 6.54 -19.34 -5.74
C LEU A 85 7.01 -18.07 -5.00
N GLN A 86 6.67 -16.91 -5.56
CA GLN A 86 6.95 -15.60 -5.02
C GLN A 86 5.73 -14.70 -5.20
N LYS A 87 5.65 -13.65 -4.38
CA LYS A 87 4.64 -12.61 -4.46
C LYS A 87 5.30 -11.27 -4.17
N THR A 88 5.02 -10.28 -4.99
CA THR A 88 5.51 -8.92 -4.77
C THR A 88 4.62 -8.17 -3.80
N SER A 89 5.11 -7.02 -3.37
CA SER A 89 4.24 -6.02 -2.72
C SER A 89 3.37 -5.32 -3.74
N MET A 90 2.36 -4.59 -3.26
CA MET A 90 1.61 -3.69 -4.13
C MET A 90 2.45 -2.47 -4.48
N VAL A 91 2.62 -2.17 -5.76
CA VAL A 91 3.39 -1.00 -6.20
C VAL A 91 2.50 -0.09 -7.02
N SER A 92 2.70 1.23 -6.93
CA SER A 92 2.01 2.18 -7.80
C SER A 92 2.45 1.97 -9.26
N VAL A 93 1.52 2.19 -10.20
CA VAL A 93 1.83 2.11 -11.64
C VAL A 93 2.11 3.52 -12.16
N PRO A 94 3.35 3.84 -12.58
CA PRO A 94 3.76 5.24 -12.82
C PRO A 94 2.94 6.01 -13.85
N VAL A 95 2.35 5.34 -14.85
CA VAL A 95 1.56 6.02 -15.89
C VAL A 95 0.15 6.37 -15.45
N PHE A 96 -0.33 5.79 -14.33
CA PHE A 96 -1.66 6.02 -13.79
C PHE A 96 -1.60 6.87 -12.53
N LYS A 97 -2.60 7.74 -12.35
CA LYS A 97 -2.74 8.53 -11.12
C LYS A 97 -3.07 7.66 -9.90
N ASP A 98 -4.02 6.74 -10.07
CA ASP A 98 -4.56 5.88 -9.01
C ASP A 98 -4.66 4.43 -9.52
N ALA A 99 -3.52 3.80 -9.78
CA ALA A 99 -3.45 2.35 -10.03
C ALA A 99 -2.33 1.71 -9.23
N VAL A 100 -2.58 0.47 -8.81
CA VAL A 100 -1.61 -0.33 -8.08
C VAL A 100 -1.52 -1.73 -8.69
N LEU A 101 -0.35 -2.34 -8.56
CA LEU A 101 0.05 -3.57 -9.21
C LEU A 101 0.60 -4.56 -8.17
N MET A 102 0.22 -5.84 -8.28
CA MET A 102 0.88 -6.94 -7.59
C MET A 102 1.16 -8.08 -8.56
N GLU A 103 2.22 -8.84 -8.30
CA GLU A 103 2.59 -10.00 -9.08
C GLU A 103 2.71 -11.24 -8.20
N ILE A 104 2.19 -12.37 -8.69
CA ILE A 104 2.52 -13.71 -8.20
C ILE A 104 3.29 -14.44 -9.30
N SER A 105 4.52 -14.86 -9.02
CA SER A 105 5.38 -15.55 -9.97
C SER A 105 5.79 -16.92 -9.45
N TYR A 106 5.88 -17.90 -10.36
CA TYR A 106 6.22 -19.28 -10.04
C TYR A 106 6.59 -20.07 -11.28
N GLU A 107 7.17 -21.25 -11.09
CA GLU A 107 7.30 -22.24 -12.15
C GLU A 107 6.23 -23.32 -12.00
N LYS A 108 5.54 -23.64 -13.10
CA LYS A 108 4.53 -24.69 -13.14
C LYS A 108 4.92 -25.82 -14.09
N LYS A 109 4.71 -27.06 -13.65
CA LYS A 109 4.88 -28.24 -14.48
C LYS A 109 3.87 -28.22 -15.62
N GLY A 110 4.38 -28.20 -16.85
CA GLY A 110 3.62 -28.21 -18.08
C GLY A 110 2.83 -29.49 -18.26
N SER A 111 1.62 -29.33 -18.77
CA SER A 111 0.66 -30.43 -18.95
C SER A 111 1.07 -31.38 -20.09
N ARG A 112 1.86 -30.90 -21.06
CA ARG A 112 2.23 -31.65 -22.27
C ARG A 112 3.62 -32.27 -22.20
N SER A 113 4.59 -31.59 -21.59
CA SER A 113 6.01 -32.00 -21.60
C SER A 113 6.54 -32.50 -20.25
N GLY A 114 5.83 -32.25 -19.15
CA GLY A 114 6.32 -32.53 -17.80
C GLY A 114 7.52 -31.68 -17.35
N GLN A 115 7.96 -30.73 -18.18
CA GLN A 115 8.95 -29.70 -17.84
C GLN A 115 8.30 -28.59 -17.01
N TYR A 116 9.10 -27.79 -16.32
CA TYR A 116 8.61 -26.60 -15.62
C TYR A 116 8.74 -25.38 -16.53
N PHE A 117 7.72 -24.55 -16.55
CA PHE A 117 7.68 -23.30 -17.31
C PHE A 117 7.41 -22.12 -16.37
N PRO A 118 8.01 -20.95 -16.63
CA PRO A 118 7.68 -19.74 -15.88
C PRO A 118 6.21 -19.38 -16.07
N LYS A 119 5.61 -18.92 -14.99
CA LYS A 119 4.25 -18.39 -14.90
C LYS A 119 4.29 -17.11 -14.08
N ALA A 120 3.53 -16.12 -14.52
CA ALA A 120 3.24 -14.92 -13.76
C ALA A 120 1.75 -14.65 -13.83
N GLU A 121 1.17 -14.30 -12.69
CA GLU A 121 -0.16 -13.72 -12.55
C GLU A 121 0.03 -12.27 -12.11
N ILE A 122 -0.28 -11.34 -13.00
CA ILE A 122 -0.13 -9.90 -12.80
C ILE A 122 -1.53 -9.35 -12.49
N PHE A 123 -1.64 -8.61 -11.40
CA PHE A 123 -2.88 -8.01 -10.93
C PHE A 123 -2.70 -6.51 -10.84
N GLU A 124 -3.17 -5.79 -11.85
CA GLU A 124 -3.22 -4.34 -11.86
C GLU A 124 -4.65 -3.89 -11.60
N TYR A 125 -4.83 -2.94 -10.69
CA TYR A 125 -6.13 -2.44 -10.30
C TYR A 125 -6.15 -0.94 -10.54
N ILE A 126 -6.95 -0.53 -11.51
CA ILE A 126 -7.05 0.86 -11.96
C ILE A 126 -8.35 1.44 -11.44
N ARG A 127 -8.27 2.48 -10.61
CA ARG A 127 -9.47 3.15 -10.13
C ARG A 127 -10.21 3.80 -11.29
N MET A 128 -11.52 3.53 -11.41
CA MET A 128 -12.39 4.15 -12.41
C MET A 128 -13.10 5.37 -11.84
N ASP A 129 -13.63 5.23 -10.62
CA ASP A 129 -14.35 6.29 -9.90
C ASP A 129 -14.38 6.02 -8.37
N SER A 130 -15.31 6.66 -7.67
CA SER A 130 -15.55 6.50 -6.24
C SER A 130 -15.97 5.10 -5.82
N GLU A 131 -16.68 4.39 -6.70
CA GLU A 131 -17.36 3.13 -6.40
C GLU A 131 -16.75 1.95 -7.15
N ASN A 132 -16.04 2.18 -8.25
CA ASN A 132 -15.60 1.13 -9.17
C ASN A 132 -14.10 1.19 -9.49
N TYR A 133 -13.55 0.01 -9.76
CA TYR A 133 -12.20 -0.19 -10.28
C TYR A 133 -12.20 -1.24 -11.39
N LEU A 134 -11.25 -1.11 -12.30
CA LEU A 134 -10.94 -2.08 -13.33
C LEU A 134 -9.85 -3.02 -12.80
N ALA A 135 -10.18 -4.29 -12.61
CA ALA A 135 -9.21 -5.34 -12.35
C ALA A 135 -8.64 -5.84 -13.68
N VAL A 136 -7.34 -5.67 -13.87
CA VAL A 136 -6.57 -6.16 -15.00
C VAL A 136 -5.74 -7.34 -14.53
N GLU A 137 -6.06 -8.52 -15.06
CA GLU A 137 -5.35 -9.75 -14.73
C GLU A 137 -4.63 -10.30 -15.95
N ILE A 138 -3.30 -10.36 -15.92
CA ILE A 138 -2.49 -10.93 -17.01
C ILE A 138 -1.87 -12.23 -16.54
N TYR A 139 -2.05 -13.29 -17.33
CA TYR A 139 -1.47 -14.60 -17.06
C TYR A 139 -0.50 -14.96 -18.18
N LEU A 140 0.76 -15.13 -17.80
CA LEU A 140 1.82 -15.52 -18.70
C LEU A 140 2.03 -17.03 -18.65
N SER A 141 1.94 -17.69 -19.80
CA SER A 141 2.06 -19.14 -19.94
C SER A 141 3.30 -19.51 -20.75
N GLY A 142 4.45 -19.70 -20.09
CA GLY A 142 5.68 -20.08 -20.79
C GLY A 142 5.57 -21.36 -21.63
N GLU A 143 4.68 -22.28 -21.27
CA GLU A 143 4.41 -23.52 -22.05
C GLU A 143 3.78 -23.23 -23.42
N ASP A 144 3.14 -22.07 -23.60
CA ASP A 144 2.39 -21.68 -24.80
C ASP A 144 3.04 -20.49 -25.54
N TYR A 145 4.27 -20.13 -25.18
CA TYR A 145 5.02 -19.08 -25.85
C TYR A 145 5.39 -19.46 -27.29
N ASP A 146 5.43 -18.46 -28.16
CA ASP A 146 5.87 -18.56 -29.55
C ASP A 146 6.64 -17.29 -29.97
N ASP A 147 7.01 -17.22 -31.25
CA ASP A 147 7.83 -16.13 -31.80
C ASP A 147 7.19 -14.73 -31.69
N SER A 148 5.87 -14.66 -31.45
CA SER A 148 5.12 -13.40 -31.31
C SER A 148 4.86 -13.01 -29.86
N THR A 149 5.13 -13.87 -28.87
CA THR A 149 4.85 -13.61 -27.45
C THR A 149 5.46 -12.29 -26.98
N ASN A 150 6.76 -12.07 -27.20
CA ASN A 150 7.44 -10.87 -26.71
C ASN A 150 6.87 -9.58 -27.31
N ALA A 151 6.32 -9.63 -28.54
CA ALA A 151 5.66 -8.49 -29.14
C ALA A 151 4.32 -8.19 -28.45
N VAL A 152 3.52 -9.21 -28.12
CA VAL A 152 2.27 -9.04 -27.35
C VAL A 152 2.56 -8.48 -25.96
N ILE A 153 3.58 -9.01 -25.27
CA ILE A 153 3.98 -8.52 -23.94
C ILE A 153 4.36 -7.04 -24.02
N ARG A 154 5.23 -6.64 -24.94
CA ARG A 154 5.61 -5.22 -25.14
C ARG A 154 4.43 -4.28 -25.37
N GLU A 155 3.44 -4.74 -26.13
CA GLU A 155 2.27 -3.94 -26.36
C GLU A 155 1.42 -3.77 -25.09
N LEU A 156 1.32 -4.80 -24.26
CA LEU A 156 0.65 -4.70 -22.95
C LEU A 156 1.44 -3.81 -21.97
N GLU A 157 2.77 -3.94 -21.93
CA GLU A 157 3.66 -3.06 -21.15
C GLU A 157 3.41 -1.59 -21.51
N ASN A 158 3.40 -1.26 -22.81
CA ASN A 158 3.13 0.10 -23.26
C ASN A 158 1.69 0.56 -22.98
N ALA A 159 0.69 -0.32 -23.15
CA ALA A 159 -0.71 0.07 -22.99
C ALA A 159 -1.11 0.27 -21.53
N TYR A 160 -0.56 -0.54 -20.62
CA TYR A 160 -0.92 -0.57 -19.20
C TYR A 160 0.20 -0.05 -18.27
N GLY A 161 1.36 0.35 -18.80
CA GLY A 161 2.45 0.91 -18.00
C GLY A 161 3.08 -0.07 -17.01
N ILE A 162 3.00 -1.36 -17.29
CA ILE A 162 3.56 -2.45 -16.50
C ILE A 162 4.92 -2.89 -17.08
N ASP A 163 5.80 -3.47 -16.26
CA ASP A 163 7.06 -4.08 -16.69
C ASP A 163 6.98 -5.60 -16.57
N LEU A 164 7.03 -6.29 -17.71
CA LEU A 164 6.99 -7.75 -17.84
C LEU A 164 8.23 -8.28 -18.54
N SER A 165 9.30 -7.49 -18.61
CA SER A 165 10.51 -7.79 -19.39
C SER A 165 11.21 -9.06 -18.90
N ASN A 166 11.10 -9.37 -17.61
CA ASN A 166 11.60 -10.60 -16.99
C ASN A 166 10.94 -11.88 -17.53
N TYR A 167 9.82 -11.76 -18.24
CA TYR A 167 9.03 -12.89 -18.76
C TYR A 167 9.12 -13.08 -20.26
N TYR A 168 10.07 -12.41 -20.91
CA TYR A 168 10.30 -12.59 -22.34
C TYR A 168 10.80 -14.01 -22.63
N ASN A 169 10.34 -14.56 -23.75
CA ASN A 169 10.79 -15.84 -24.26
C ASN A 169 12.25 -15.71 -24.78
N GLU A 170 13.21 -16.25 -24.02
CA GLU A 170 14.64 -16.26 -24.38
C GLU A 170 14.93 -17.01 -25.70
N GLU A 171 14.16 -18.04 -26.07
CA GLU A 171 14.39 -18.75 -27.33
C GLU A 171 14.02 -17.90 -28.57
N SER A 172 13.10 -16.94 -28.40
CA SER A 172 12.67 -16.02 -29.46
C SER A 172 13.56 -14.78 -29.60
N SER A 173 14.41 -14.48 -28.61
CA SER A 173 15.36 -13.36 -28.66
C SER A 173 16.61 -13.70 -29.47
N GLU A 174 16.97 -14.98 -29.61
CA GLU A 174 18.06 -15.41 -30.51
C GLU A 174 17.66 -15.43 -31.99
N ALA A 175 16.36 -15.62 -32.30
CA ALA A 175 15.83 -15.63 -33.68
C ALA A 175 15.56 -14.23 -34.23
N ASN A 176 15.23 -13.28 -33.35
CA ASN A 176 15.06 -11.87 -33.66
C ASN A 176 16.31 -11.13 -33.20
N GLY A 177 17.37 -11.14 -34.01
CA GLY A 177 18.66 -10.48 -33.68
C GLY A 177 18.48 -9.08 -33.10
N GLU A 178 19.50 -8.63 -32.34
CA GLU A 178 19.55 -7.41 -31.48
C GLU A 178 18.38 -6.43 -31.67
N PRO A 179 17.71 -6.01 -30.56
CA PRO A 179 16.52 -5.16 -30.64
C PRO A 179 16.81 -4.02 -31.60
N SER A 180 16.13 -4.00 -32.75
CA SER A 180 16.36 -2.95 -33.73
C SER A 180 16.13 -1.63 -33.01
N GLU A 181 17.13 -0.74 -33.00
CA GLU A 181 16.96 0.64 -32.57
C GLU A 181 15.68 1.16 -33.25
N ILE A 182 14.62 1.29 -32.44
CA ILE A 182 13.38 1.88 -32.89
C ILE A 182 13.73 3.34 -33.11
N THR A 183 13.82 3.72 -34.37
CA THR A 183 14.07 5.08 -34.83
C THR A 183 13.11 6.05 -34.12
N ASP A 184 13.66 7.15 -33.60
CA ASP A 184 13.06 8.29 -32.85
C ASP A 184 11.90 9.02 -33.57
N SER A 185 10.99 8.31 -34.24
CA SER A 185 9.89 8.94 -35.00
C SER A 185 8.56 8.20 -34.92
N ILE A 186 8.31 7.43 -33.85
CA ILE A 186 6.97 6.88 -33.59
C ILE A 186 6.27 7.86 -32.65
N GLU A 187 5.10 8.36 -33.05
CA GLU A 187 4.20 9.07 -32.12
C GLU A 187 4.01 8.22 -30.85
N PRO A 188 3.97 8.82 -29.64
CA PRO A 188 3.86 8.05 -28.41
C PRO A 188 2.66 7.10 -28.48
N PHE A 189 2.89 5.83 -28.12
CA PHE A 189 1.82 4.84 -28.06
C PHE A 189 0.74 5.32 -27.09
N VAL A 190 -0.53 5.24 -27.50
CA VAL A 190 -1.66 5.63 -26.64
C VAL A 190 -1.80 4.64 -25.48
N THR A 191 -1.73 5.13 -24.24
CA THR A 191 -1.90 4.30 -23.02
C THR A 191 -3.38 4.21 -22.62
N VAL A 192 -3.73 3.21 -21.81
CA VAL A 192 -5.04 3.11 -21.16
C VAL A 192 -5.27 4.28 -20.21
N ALA A 193 -4.23 4.72 -19.49
CA ALA A 193 -4.28 5.91 -18.64
C ALA A 193 -4.74 7.15 -19.43
N ALA A 194 -4.13 7.40 -20.60
CA ALA A 194 -4.49 8.50 -21.50
C ALA A 194 -5.94 8.41 -21.99
N MET A 195 -6.38 7.21 -22.35
CA MET A 195 -7.75 7.00 -22.81
C MET A 195 -8.79 7.19 -21.70
N MET A 196 -8.41 6.93 -20.44
CA MET A 196 -9.25 7.13 -19.26
C MET A 196 -9.19 8.56 -18.72
N GLY A 197 -8.27 9.40 -19.19
CA GLY A 197 -7.97 10.69 -18.55
C GLY A 197 -7.45 10.52 -17.11
N ASN A 198 -6.81 9.38 -16.85
CA ASN A 198 -6.28 8.96 -15.56
C ASN A 198 -4.74 8.90 -15.59
N GLU A 199 -4.12 9.71 -16.45
CA GLU A 199 -2.66 9.82 -16.53
C GLU A 199 -2.12 10.41 -15.22
N ALA A 200 -1.03 9.83 -14.74
CA ALA A 200 -0.22 10.50 -13.74
C ALA A 200 0.22 11.85 -14.30
N ASP A 201 0.06 12.91 -13.51
CA ASP A 201 0.46 14.24 -13.95
C ASP A 201 1.99 14.33 -13.93
N GLU A 202 2.64 14.16 -15.08
CA GLU A 202 4.09 14.37 -15.25
C GLU A 202 4.52 15.81 -14.84
N SER A 203 3.56 16.73 -14.66
CA SER A 203 3.78 18.10 -14.21
C SER A 203 3.43 18.35 -12.74
N ARG A 204 3.10 17.30 -11.97
CA ARG A 204 2.87 17.44 -10.53
C ARG A 204 4.13 18.01 -9.89
N GLU A 205 4.07 19.25 -9.43
CA GLU A 205 5.16 19.83 -8.65
C GLU A 205 5.38 18.92 -7.42
N ASP A 206 6.57 18.34 -7.34
CA ASP A 206 6.97 17.54 -6.19
C ASP A 206 6.77 18.38 -4.92
N LEU A 207 6.18 17.75 -3.90
CA LEU A 207 6.11 18.38 -2.60
C LEU A 207 7.53 18.72 -2.14
N PRO A 208 7.74 19.87 -1.48
CA PRO A 208 9.04 20.20 -0.93
C PRO A 208 9.56 19.06 -0.03
N ASP A 209 10.87 18.80 -0.06
CA ASP A 209 11.49 17.69 0.71
C ASP A 209 11.07 17.67 2.19
N ALA A 210 10.91 18.84 2.82
CA ALA A 210 10.43 18.92 4.21
C ALA A 210 9.02 18.34 4.38
N VAL A 211 8.12 18.59 3.42
CA VAL A 211 6.76 18.04 3.43
C VAL A 211 6.78 16.54 3.16
N LEU A 212 7.61 16.08 2.23
CA LEU A 212 7.83 14.65 1.98
C LEU A 212 8.40 13.93 3.21
N TRP A 213 9.30 14.59 3.96
CA TRP A 213 9.82 14.10 5.23
C TRP A 213 8.70 13.98 6.27
N PHE A 214 7.79 14.97 6.37
CA PHE A 214 6.62 14.85 7.25
C PHE A 214 5.76 13.66 6.86
N ASN A 215 5.55 13.43 5.56
CA ASN A 215 4.76 12.30 5.06
C ASN A 215 5.43 10.94 5.35
N ALA A 216 6.76 10.87 5.26
CA ALA A 216 7.54 9.67 5.58
C ALA A 216 7.26 9.16 7.00
N THR A 217 7.00 10.07 7.96
CA THR A 217 6.68 9.72 9.36
C THR A 217 5.43 8.83 9.50
N TYR A 218 4.47 8.94 8.58
CA TYR A 218 3.24 8.13 8.61
C TYR A 218 3.05 7.29 7.33
N ALA A 219 4.09 7.13 6.52
CA ALA A 219 4.06 6.39 5.25
C ALA A 219 3.62 4.91 5.39
N PRO A 220 4.00 4.13 6.42
CA PRO A 220 3.54 2.74 6.55
C PRO A 220 2.03 2.64 6.72
N LEU A 221 1.41 3.68 7.27
CA LEU A 221 -0.04 3.78 7.38
C LEU A 221 -0.69 4.23 6.08
N THR A 222 -0.13 5.23 5.42
CA THR A 222 -0.58 5.68 4.11
C THR A 222 -0.56 4.52 3.11
N TYR A 223 0.56 3.80 3.06
CA TYR A 223 0.75 2.68 2.15
C TYR A 223 -0.19 1.51 2.44
N SER A 224 -0.45 1.15 3.70
CA SER A 224 -1.43 0.09 3.99
C SER A 224 -2.84 0.42 3.50
N ASN A 225 -3.18 1.71 3.46
CA ASN A 225 -4.49 2.17 2.99
C ASN A 225 -4.54 2.30 1.46
N GLY A 226 -3.41 2.06 0.77
CA GLY A 226 -3.28 2.18 -0.68
C GLY A 226 -3.09 3.57 -1.21
N TRP A 227 -2.53 4.42 -0.36
CA TRP A 227 -2.40 5.82 -0.65
C TRP A 227 -0.94 6.16 -0.96
N ASP A 228 -0.75 7.30 -1.62
CA ASP A 228 0.56 7.74 -2.08
C ASP A 228 1.22 8.66 -1.05
N TRP A 229 2.35 8.23 -0.49
CA TRP A 229 3.09 9.01 0.50
C TRP A 229 3.63 10.34 -0.06
N ARG A 230 3.72 10.50 -1.39
CA ARG A 230 4.06 11.78 -2.03
C ARG A 230 2.91 12.79 -2.03
N MET A 231 1.75 12.42 -1.52
CA MET A 231 0.62 13.32 -1.30
C MET A 231 0.47 13.64 0.19
N VAL A 232 0.19 14.90 0.53
CA VAL A 232 -0.18 15.25 1.91
C VAL A 232 -1.43 14.47 2.30
N GLY A 233 -1.30 13.59 3.29
CA GLY A 233 -2.37 12.72 3.76
C GLY A 233 -2.71 11.57 2.81
N GLY A 234 -1.89 11.32 1.78
CA GLY A 234 -2.01 10.14 0.92
C GLY A 234 -2.92 10.27 -0.30
N VAL A 235 -3.76 11.31 -0.35
CA VAL A 235 -4.84 11.42 -1.33
C VAL A 235 -5.08 12.86 -1.74
N GLU A 236 -5.68 13.05 -2.92
CA GLU A 236 -6.21 14.34 -3.31
C GLU A 236 -7.49 14.71 -2.52
N PRO A 237 -7.69 16.00 -2.20
CA PRO A 237 -8.85 16.46 -1.43
C PRO A 237 -10.10 16.61 -2.33
N THR A 238 -10.57 15.49 -2.91
CA THR A 238 -11.87 15.44 -3.61
C THR A 238 -13.02 15.48 -2.60
N GLU A 239 -14.23 15.87 -3.02
CA GLU A 239 -15.40 15.92 -2.11
C GLU A 239 -15.64 14.58 -1.40
N GLU A 240 -15.52 13.47 -2.13
CA GLU A 240 -15.65 12.11 -1.60
C GLU A 240 -14.55 11.78 -0.57
N MET A 241 -13.28 12.04 -0.89
CA MET A 241 -12.17 11.76 0.04
C MET A 241 -12.30 12.61 1.32
N ILE A 242 -12.76 13.84 1.18
CA ILE A 242 -13.05 14.72 2.32
C ILE A 242 -14.13 14.10 3.21
N GLU A 243 -15.21 13.55 2.64
CA GLU A 243 -16.27 12.88 3.43
C GLU A 243 -15.75 11.63 4.15
N ILE A 244 -14.98 10.79 3.47
CA ILE A 244 -14.36 9.59 4.05
C ILE A 244 -13.44 9.96 5.21
N LYS A 245 -12.56 10.96 5.03
CA LYS A 245 -11.67 11.41 6.10
C LYS A 245 -12.43 12.04 7.26
N LYS A 246 -13.46 12.85 6.99
CA LYS A 246 -14.32 13.40 8.06
C LYS A 246 -15.00 12.29 8.86
N TYR A 247 -15.47 11.23 8.19
CA TYR A 247 -16.04 10.07 8.88
C TYR A 247 -15.00 9.36 9.74
N GLY A 248 -13.80 9.07 9.21
CA GLY A 248 -12.71 8.42 9.94
C GLY A 248 -12.23 9.23 11.16
N LEU A 249 -12.08 10.55 11.01
CA LEU A 249 -11.76 11.47 12.10
C LEU A 249 -12.85 11.46 13.18
N LYS A 250 -14.13 11.46 12.79
CA LYS A 250 -15.24 11.44 13.74
C LYS A 250 -15.36 10.10 14.46
N SER A 251 -15.20 8.98 13.77
CA SER A 251 -15.39 7.65 14.35
C SER A 251 -14.25 7.30 15.31
N SER A 252 -13.01 7.48 14.88
CA SER A 252 -11.79 7.08 15.60
C SER A 252 -11.30 8.12 16.60
N TRP A 253 -11.44 9.41 16.29
CA TRP A 253 -10.86 10.50 17.09
C TRP A 253 -11.90 11.44 17.72
N LYS A 254 -13.19 11.28 17.39
CA LYS A 254 -14.27 12.21 17.79
C LYS A 254 -14.05 13.65 17.32
N VAL A 255 -13.30 13.83 16.23
CA VAL A 255 -13.04 15.12 15.61
C VAL A 255 -14.11 15.43 14.56
N SER A 256 -14.74 16.59 14.67
CA SER A 256 -15.79 17.03 13.72
C SER A 256 -15.66 18.48 13.26
N ASP A 257 -14.69 19.21 13.80
CA ASP A 257 -14.46 20.61 13.50
C ASP A 257 -13.02 20.99 13.87
N ARG A 258 -12.64 22.24 13.56
CA ARG A 258 -11.31 22.78 13.87
C ARG A 258 -10.97 22.75 15.36
N GLN A 259 -11.92 23.06 16.24
CA GLN A 259 -11.62 23.14 17.66
C GLN A 259 -11.24 21.76 18.20
N THR A 260 -12.08 20.76 17.93
CA THR A 260 -11.84 19.37 18.32
C THR A 260 -10.57 18.82 17.69
N ALA A 261 -10.28 19.17 16.43
CA ALA A 261 -9.03 18.80 15.76
C ALA A 261 -7.77 19.28 16.51
N LEU A 262 -7.71 20.57 16.86
CA LEU A 262 -6.56 21.15 17.56
C LEU A 262 -6.42 20.63 19.00
N GLU A 263 -7.53 20.39 19.69
CA GLU A 263 -7.53 19.78 21.02
C GLU A 263 -7.02 18.33 20.97
N THR A 264 -7.46 17.54 19.98
CA THR A 264 -7.02 16.15 19.79
C THR A 264 -5.53 16.07 19.47
N ALA A 265 -5.02 16.88 18.54
CA ALA A 265 -3.59 16.88 18.21
C ALA A 265 -2.73 17.24 19.43
N ARG A 266 -3.11 18.28 20.19
CA ARG A 266 -2.39 18.67 21.40
C ARG A 266 -2.39 17.55 22.45
N ASN A 267 -3.54 16.93 22.68
CA ASN A 267 -3.63 15.83 23.65
C ASN A 267 -2.76 14.63 23.25
N LEU A 268 -2.71 14.33 21.94
CA LEU A 268 -1.88 13.25 21.40
C LEU A 268 -0.38 13.56 21.55
N GLN A 269 0.04 14.82 21.35
CA GLN A 269 1.42 15.25 21.57
C GLN A 269 1.84 15.20 23.05
N GLU A 270 0.97 15.68 23.96
CA GLU A 270 1.31 15.83 25.39
C GLU A 270 1.18 14.53 26.19
N ASN A 271 0.19 13.70 25.87
CA ASN A 271 -0.13 12.50 26.64
C ASN A 271 -0.25 11.27 25.74
N GLY A 272 -1.07 11.36 24.69
CA GLY A 272 -1.27 10.29 23.71
C GLY A 272 -1.51 8.89 24.30
N HIS A 273 -1.10 7.89 23.54
CA HIS A 273 -1.17 6.50 23.97
C HIS A 273 -0.04 6.15 24.94
N ARG A 274 1.12 6.82 24.84
CA ARG A 274 2.21 6.66 25.82
C ARG A 274 1.78 6.99 27.26
N GLY A 275 0.89 7.96 27.45
CA GLY A 275 0.33 8.29 28.76
C GLY A 275 -0.65 7.22 29.26
N SER A 276 -1.30 6.49 28.35
CA SER A 276 -2.10 5.32 28.73
C SER A 276 -1.21 4.13 29.10
N PHE A 277 -0.07 3.97 28.43
CA PHE A 277 0.96 2.99 28.81
C PHE A 277 1.53 3.31 30.19
N GLN A 278 1.90 4.57 30.46
CA GLN A 278 2.41 4.99 31.76
C GLN A 278 1.41 4.68 32.90
N LYS A 279 0.10 4.88 32.66
CA LYS A 279 -0.93 4.49 33.65
C LYS A 279 -0.96 2.99 33.91
N CYS A 280 -0.85 2.16 32.87
CA CYS A 280 -0.75 0.71 33.05
C CYS A 280 0.48 0.36 33.89
N MET A 281 1.62 0.99 33.60
CA MET A 281 2.86 0.81 34.34
C MET A 281 2.73 1.20 35.82
N ASP A 282 2.19 2.39 36.10
CA ASP A 282 2.01 2.90 37.45
C ASP A 282 1.09 1.98 38.28
N GLU A 283 -0.04 1.54 37.72
CA GLU A 283 -0.95 0.63 38.41
C GLU A 283 -0.33 -0.75 38.68
N LEU A 284 0.48 -1.27 37.76
CA LEU A 284 1.21 -2.52 37.98
C LEU A 284 2.29 -2.36 39.06
N ASP A 285 2.97 -1.22 39.11
CA ASP A 285 3.97 -0.91 40.14
C ASP A 285 3.33 -0.77 41.53
N GLU A 286 2.22 -0.04 41.64
CA GLU A 286 1.47 0.15 42.89
C GLU A 286 1.02 -1.19 43.50
N LEU A 287 0.71 -2.17 42.65
CA LEU A 287 0.33 -3.52 43.04
C LEU A 287 1.54 -4.46 43.25
N GLY A 288 2.77 -3.97 43.01
CA GLY A 288 4.01 -4.75 43.10
C GLY A 288 4.11 -5.87 42.07
N LEU A 289 3.48 -5.70 40.91
CA LEU A 289 3.38 -6.71 39.86
C LEU A 289 4.52 -6.64 38.84
N LEU A 290 5.16 -5.48 38.65
CA LEU A 290 6.21 -5.29 37.64
C LEU A 290 7.45 -6.15 37.90
N GLU A 291 7.84 -6.34 39.15
CA GLU A 291 9.04 -7.09 39.54
C GLU A 291 8.80 -8.61 39.63
N LEU A 292 7.59 -9.08 39.34
CA LEU A 292 7.28 -10.50 39.37
C LEU A 292 7.78 -11.18 38.10
N GLU A 293 8.24 -12.43 38.24
CA GLU A 293 8.48 -13.33 37.11
C GLU A 293 7.19 -13.59 36.34
N GLU A 294 7.27 -13.77 35.01
CA GLU A 294 6.12 -13.79 34.09
C GLU A 294 4.97 -14.72 34.54
N LYS A 295 5.31 -15.90 35.04
CA LYS A 295 4.33 -16.89 35.51
C LYS A 295 3.58 -16.41 36.75
N GLU A 296 4.27 -15.75 37.68
CA GLU A 296 3.67 -15.22 38.91
C GLU A 296 2.93 -13.92 38.61
N PHE A 297 3.47 -13.05 37.74
CA PHE A 297 2.77 -11.90 37.19
C PHE A 297 1.39 -12.29 36.65
N LYS A 298 1.31 -13.26 35.73
CA LYS A 298 0.02 -13.72 35.17
C LYS A 298 -0.96 -14.18 36.24
N LYS A 299 -0.47 -14.89 37.25
CA LYS A 299 -1.30 -15.43 38.33
C LYS A 299 -1.82 -14.34 39.27
N GLU A 300 -0.98 -13.38 39.64
CA GLU A 300 -1.36 -12.30 40.56
C GLU A 300 -2.11 -11.17 39.85
N PHE A 301 -1.77 -10.86 38.59
CA PHE A 301 -2.55 -9.96 37.73
C PHE A 301 -4.00 -10.42 37.57
N LEU A 302 -4.25 -11.72 37.35
CA LEU A 302 -5.62 -12.26 37.25
C LEU A 302 -6.42 -12.14 38.57
N LYS A 303 -5.75 -12.04 39.71
CA LYS A 303 -6.39 -11.85 41.02
C LYS A 303 -6.43 -10.38 41.46
N SER A 304 -5.75 -9.50 40.75
CA SER A 304 -5.68 -8.09 41.10
C SER A 304 -7.04 -7.41 40.99
N GLU A 305 -7.14 -6.29 41.70
CA GLU A 305 -8.31 -5.41 41.73
C GLU A 305 -8.44 -4.54 40.45
N ILE A 306 -7.55 -4.71 39.45
CA ILE A 306 -7.70 -4.07 38.15
C ILE A 306 -9.01 -4.59 37.51
N GLU A 307 -9.98 -3.70 37.34
CA GLU A 307 -11.32 -4.02 36.85
C GLU A 307 -11.27 -4.46 35.39
N ASP A 308 -10.67 -3.64 34.52
CA ASP A 308 -10.52 -3.91 33.09
C ASP A 308 -9.14 -4.50 32.83
N LYS A 309 -9.06 -5.84 32.88
CA LYS A 309 -7.84 -6.60 32.59
C LYS A 309 -7.52 -6.61 31.08
N ASP A 310 -7.48 -5.42 30.49
CA ASP A 310 -7.12 -5.20 29.09
C ASP A 310 -5.72 -5.79 28.84
N TYR A 311 -5.54 -6.41 27.66
CA TYR A 311 -4.27 -7.01 27.27
C TYR A 311 -3.10 -6.00 27.25
N ARG A 312 -3.39 -4.70 27.17
CA ARG A 312 -2.43 -3.61 27.34
C ARG A 312 -1.59 -3.69 28.62
N TYR A 313 -2.13 -4.20 29.73
CA TYR A 313 -1.32 -4.40 30.95
C TYR A 313 -0.25 -5.48 30.77
N VAL A 314 -0.57 -6.55 30.02
CA VAL A 314 0.39 -7.60 29.71
C VAL A 314 1.48 -7.08 28.78
N LEU A 315 1.11 -6.26 27.79
CA LEU A 315 2.07 -5.59 26.91
C LEU A 315 2.97 -4.61 27.70
N ALA A 316 2.38 -3.81 28.59
CA ALA A 316 3.12 -2.89 29.44
C ALA A 316 4.16 -3.60 30.32
N TYR A 317 3.73 -4.67 30.99
CA TYR A 317 4.65 -5.54 31.75
C TYR A 317 5.78 -6.08 30.87
N ASN A 318 5.46 -6.66 29.70
CA ASN A 318 6.49 -7.25 28.82
C ASN A 318 7.48 -6.19 28.30
N MET A 319 6.99 -5.00 27.93
CA MET A 319 7.83 -3.88 27.47
C MET A 319 8.75 -3.40 28.59
N HIS A 320 8.24 -3.29 29.81
CA HIS A 320 9.06 -2.96 30.97
C HIS A 320 10.15 -3.99 31.25
N GLN A 321 9.82 -5.29 31.18
CA GLN A 321 10.80 -6.36 31.32
C GLN A 321 11.88 -6.32 30.22
N ALA A 322 11.55 -5.80 29.03
CA ALA A 322 12.49 -5.56 27.95
C ALA A 322 13.30 -4.25 28.12
N GLY A 323 13.00 -3.46 29.15
CA GLY A 323 13.69 -2.20 29.45
C GLY A 323 13.11 -0.97 28.79
N PHE A 324 11.92 -1.07 28.19
CA PHE A 324 11.24 0.07 27.56
C PHE A 324 10.36 0.84 28.53
N ASP A 325 10.25 2.15 28.30
CA ASP A 325 9.35 3.08 28.99
C ASP A 325 8.38 3.79 28.02
N ALA A 326 7.66 4.80 28.53
CA ALA A 326 6.66 5.52 27.76
C ALA A 326 7.27 6.37 26.63
N ASP A 327 8.49 6.87 26.79
CA ASP A 327 9.16 7.71 25.80
C ASP A 327 9.66 6.88 24.62
N ASP A 328 10.00 5.61 24.82
CA ASP A 328 10.40 4.70 23.73
C ASP A 328 9.30 4.53 22.66
N MET A 329 8.02 4.62 23.06
CA MET A 329 6.88 4.53 22.13
C MET A 329 6.35 5.88 21.66
N ALA A 330 7.08 6.97 21.93
CA ALA A 330 6.66 8.32 21.58
C ALA A 330 6.38 8.52 20.08
N ALA A 331 7.17 7.88 19.22
CA ALA A 331 7.06 7.96 17.77
C ALA A 331 5.65 7.60 17.28
N TRP A 332 4.98 6.61 17.88
CA TRP A 332 3.60 6.26 17.49
C TRP A 332 2.67 7.48 17.56
N ASP A 333 2.68 8.18 18.69
CA ASP A 333 1.82 9.34 18.89
C ASP A 333 2.25 10.51 17.97
N LEU A 334 3.56 10.80 17.86
CA LEU A 334 4.06 11.93 17.07
C LEU A 334 3.86 11.72 15.55
N CYS A 335 4.06 10.52 15.03
CA CYS A 335 3.78 10.21 13.62
C CYS A 335 2.27 10.31 13.32
N ARG A 336 1.43 9.86 14.25
CA ARG A 336 -0.02 10.02 14.16
C ARG A 336 -0.45 11.49 14.21
N VAL A 337 0.29 12.36 14.91
CA VAL A 337 0.05 13.82 14.91
C VAL A 337 0.31 14.41 13.52
N ASN A 338 1.44 14.08 12.87
CA ASN A 338 1.70 14.53 11.49
C ASN A 338 0.61 14.06 10.52
N GLN A 339 0.17 12.80 10.66
CA GLN A 339 -0.95 12.29 9.86
C GLN A 339 -2.24 13.09 10.12
N LEU A 340 -2.57 13.39 11.38
CA LEU A 340 -3.76 14.14 11.73
C LEU A 340 -3.71 15.57 11.18
N TYR A 341 -2.56 16.25 11.19
CA TYR A 341 -2.43 17.56 10.56
C TYR A 341 -2.70 17.50 9.05
N ALA A 342 -2.20 16.47 8.36
CA ALA A 342 -2.49 16.25 6.95
C ALA A 342 -4.00 16.00 6.71
N ASP A 343 -4.64 15.17 7.54
CA ASP A 343 -6.09 14.93 7.47
C ASP A 343 -6.91 16.19 7.76
N TYR A 344 -6.47 17.02 8.71
CA TYR A 344 -7.12 18.29 9.07
C TYR A 344 -7.03 19.32 7.96
N TYR A 345 -5.91 19.36 7.24
CA TYR A 345 -5.80 20.12 6.00
C TYR A 345 -6.82 19.64 4.97
N ILE A 346 -6.86 18.33 4.66
CA ILE A 346 -7.78 17.77 3.67
C ILE A 346 -9.24 18.09 4.05
N CYS A 347 -9.61 17.93 5.32
CA CYS A 347 -10.97 18.18 5.78
C CYS A 347 -11.35 19.67 5.90
N GLY A 348 -10.41 20.59 5.69
CA GLY A 348 -10.60 22.04 5.83
C GLY A 348 -10.70 22.52 7.29
N TYR A 349 -10.21 21.74 8.25
CA TYR A 349 -10.10 22.13 9.65
C TYR A 349 -8.86 22.99 9.91
N MET A 350 -7.81 22.78 9.10
CA MET A 350 -6.61 23.62 9.04
C MET A 350 -6.39 24.09 7.61
N THR A 351 -5.76 25.26 7.45
CA THR A 351 -5.18 25.64 6.16
C THR A 351 -3.94 24.79 5.88
N TYR A 352 -3.52 24.73 4.62
CA TYR A 352 -2.29 24.04 4.24
C TYR A 352 -1.07 24.57 5.02
N GLU A 353 -0.92 25.90 5.09
CA GLU A 353 0.20 26.54 5.79
C GLU A 353 0.21 26.20 7.29
N GLU A 354 -0.95 26.24 7.95
CA GLU A 354 -1.07 25.88 9.37
C GLU A 354 -0.71 24.41 9.62
N ALA A 355 -1.15 23.50 8.75
CA ALA A 355 -0.88 22.07 8.90
C ALA A 355 0.61 21.78 8.72
N MET A 356 1.26 22.40 7.74
CA MET A 356 2.68 22.20 7.50
C MET A 356 3.56 22.89 8.56
N ASP A 357 3.18 24.07 9.06
CA ASP A 357 3.84 24.73 10.20
C ASP A 357 3.79 23.82 11.44
N ALA A 358 2.63 23.23 11.74
CA ALA A 358 2.47 22.32 12.87
C ALA A 358 3.23 20.99 12.68
N SER A 359 3.23 20.44 11.46
CA SER A 359 4.02 19.25 11.12
C SER A 359 5.53 19.50 11.25
N LEU A 360 6.02 20.69 10.89
CA LEU A 360 7.42 21.07 11.09
C LEU A 360 7.79 21.09 12.58
N GLU A 361 6.99 21.75 13.41
CA GLU A 361 7.23 21.81 14.86
C GLU A 361 7.28 20.40 15.48
N ASN A 362 6.31 19.55 15.11
CA ASN A 362 6.23 18.17 15.58
C ASN A 362 7.39 17.29 15.06
N SER A 363 7.82 17.53 13.82
CA SER A 363 8.90 16.76 13.18
C SER A 363 10.28 17.11 13.73
N LEU A 364 10.50 18.35 14.16
CA LEU A 364 11.69 18.74 14.90
C LEU A 364 11.80 18.02 16.26
N ILE A 365 10.66 17.73 16.91
CA ILE A 365 10.63 16.91 18.14
C ILE A 365 11.04 15.47 17.79
N LEU A 366 10.51 14.89 16.71
CA LEU A 366 10.91 13.56 16.24
C LEU A 366 12.41 13.48 15.96
N GLN A 367 13.00 14.42 15.20
CA GLN A 367 14.45 14.48 14.94
C GLN A 367 15.29 14.63 16.22
N GLN A 368 14.74 15.23 17.28
CA GLN A 368 15.44 15.35 18.56
C GLN A 368 15.38 14.06 19.38
N MET A 369 14.27 13.32 19.31
CA MET A 369 14.04 12.12 20.10
C MET A 369 14.69 10.87 19.51
N TYR A 370 14.83 10.80 18.19
CA TYR A 370 15.33 9.64 17.47
C TYR A 370 16.50 10.02 16.56
N SER A 371 17.40 9.06 16.32
CA SER A 371 18.63 9.25 15.54
C SER A 371 18.57 8.73 14.11
N SER A 372 17.51 7.97 13.75
CA SER A 372 17.29 7.51 12.38
C SER A 372 15.82 7.14 12.11
N TRP A 373 15.50 6.90 10.83
CA TRP A 373 14.20 6.37 10.43
C TRP A 373 13.89 5.03 11.10
N GLU A 374 14.88 4.14 11.18
CA GLU A 374 14.76 2.82 11.79
C GLU A 374 14.38 2.94 13.28
N GLU A 375 15.09 3.78 14.05
CA GLU A 375 14.81 3.96 15.48
C GLU A 375 13.42 4.56 15.72
N MET A 376 13.02 5.53 14.90
CA MET A 376 11.65 6.08 14.95
C MET A 376 10.61 5.01 14.64
N VAL A 377 10.83 4.19 13.61
CA VAL A 377 9.90 3.12 13.23
C VAL A 377 9.81 2.05 14.31
N GLU A 378 10.90 1.70 14.98
CA GLU A 378 10.88 0.79 16.14
C GLU A 378 9.97 1.34 17.24
N GLY A 379 10.13 2.62 17.60
CA GLY A 379 9.24 3.29 18.56
C GLY A 379 7.78 3.36 18.10
N TYR A 380 7.55 3.58 16.79
CA TYR A 380 6.22 3.56 16.20
C TYR A 380 5.56 2.17 16.34
N MET A 381 6.31 1.09 16.11
CA MET A 381 5.78 -0.27 16.25
C MET A 381 5.48 -0.64 17.69
N LEU A 382 6.30 -0.20 18.65
CA LEU A 382 6.02 -0.39 20.09
C LEU A 382 4.67 0.25 20.46
N GLY A 383 4.45 1.51 20.08
CA GLY A 383 3.20 2.19 20.38
C GLY A 383 2.01 1.62 19.60
N TYR A 384 2.20 1.22 18.34
CA TYR A 384 1.15 0.57 17.54
C TYR A 384 0.73 -0.78 18.14
N GLN A 385 1.69 -1.59 18.59
CA GLN A 385 1.44 -2.85 19.26
C GLN A 385 0.60 -2.65 20.53
N PHE A 386 0.99 -1.68 21.37
CA PHE A 386 0.25 -1.33 22.58
C PHE A 386 -1.17 -0.84 22.25
N TRP A 387 -1.32 0.06 21.28
CA TRP A 387 -2.62 0.61 20.88
C TRP A 387 -3.56 -0.44 20.30
N SER A 388 -3.05 -1.31 19.43
CA SER A 388 -3.82 -2.35 18.75
C SER A 388 -4.17 -3.54 19.64
N ARG A 389 -3.54 -3.66 20.82
CA ARG A 389 -3.62 -4.84 21.72
C ARG A 389 -3.07 -6.09 21.06
N ASP A 390 -2.10 -5.93 20.16
CA ASP A 390 -1.54 -7.04 19.41
C ASP A 390 -0.38 -7.68 20.18
N SER A 391 -0.34 -9.01 20.16
CA SER A 391 0.76 -9.77 20.78
C SER A 391 2.08 -9.64 20.01
N GLY A 392 2.03 -9.21 18.75
CA GLY A 392 3.21 -9.11 17.88
C GLY A 392 3.79 -10.47 17.45
N THR A 393 3.15 -11.59 17.82
CA THR A 393 3.71 -12.95 17.62
C THR A 393 2.84 -13.87 16.76
N GLY A 394 1.54 -13.61 16.63
CA GLY A 394 0.63 -14.35 15.74
C GLY A 394 0.98 -14.22 14.25
N GLU A 395 0.44 -15.12 13.43
CA GLU A 395 0.48 -15.00 11.96
C GLU A 395 -0.44 -13.88 11.47
N ASP A 396 -1.54 -13.62 12.19
CA ASP A 396 -2.51 -12.55 11.99
C ASP A 396 -2.15 -11.25 12.74
N SER A 397 -0.89 -11.09 13.15
CA SER A 397 -0.42 -9.93 13.89
C SER A 397 -0.44 -8.67 13.01
N SER A 398 -1.36 -7.75 13.32
CA SER A 398 -1.42 -6.45 12.66
C SER A 398 -0.11 -5.65 12.80
N THR A 399 0.64 -5.82 13.90
CA THR A 399 1.95 -5.17 14.11
C THR A 399 2.99 -5.71 13.14
N LYS A 400 3.06 -7.04 12.95
CA LYS A 400 3.95 -7.63 11.95
C LYS A 400 3.59 -7.18 10.55
N GLU A 401 2.30 -7.13 10.23
CA GLU A 401 1.82 -6.64 8.95
C GLU A 401 2.19 -5.16 8.73
N ARG A 402 2.03 -4.33 9.76
CA ARG A 402 2.42 -2.92 9.75
C ARG A 402 3.92 -2.74 9.52
N TYR A 403 4.74 -3.54 10.20
CA TYR A 403 6.19 -3.54 10.04
C TYR A 403 6.60 -4.05 8.65
N HIS A 404 5.91 -5.05 8.13
CA HIS A 404 6.12 -5.53 6.78
C HIS A 404 5.92 -4.41 5.76
N PHE A 405 4.85 -3.60 5.87
CA PHE A 405 4.68 -2.43 4.98
C PHE A 405 5.84 -1.44 5.04
N TYR A 406 6.44 -1.22 6.21
CA TYR A 406 7.65 -0.43 6.32
C TYR A 406 8.83 -1.07 5.55
N GLU A 407 9.05 -2.38 5.70
CA GLU A 407 10.13 -3.09 4.97
C GLU A 407 9.95 -2.97 3.45
N LEU A 408 8.72 -3.13 2.98
CA LEU A 408 8.39 -3.01 1.56
C LEU A 408 8.64 -1.59 1.03
N LEU A 409 8.22 -0.58 1.79
CA LEU A 409 8.52 0.82 1.47
C LEU A 409 10.03 1.09 1.47
N ARG A 410 10.77 0.53 2.43
CA ARG A 410 12.24 0.68 2.53
C ARG A 410 12.98 0.05 1.34
N GLU A 411 12.45 -1.04 0.79
CA GLU A 411 13.04 -1.77 -0.34
C GLU A 411 12.60 -1.24 -1.71
N SER A 412 11.56 -0.40 -1.74
CA SER A 412 11.10 0.26 -2.97
C SER A 412 12.17 1.19 -3.54
N GLN A 413 12.27 1.25 -4.87
CA GLN A 413 13.06 2.28 -5.57
C GLN A 413 12.57 3.70 -5.26
N ASP A 414 11.32 3.80 -4.81
CA ASP A 414 10.65 5.02 -4.44
C ASP A 414 10.35 5.07 -2.93
N SER A 415 11.39 4.83 -2.15
CA SER A 415 11.25 4.79 -0.70
C SER A 415 11.19 6.20 -0.08
N PRO A 416 10.23 6.48 0.81
CA PRO A 416 10.25 7.70 1.64
C PRO A 416 11.50 7.77 2.54
N TYR A 417 12.12 6.63 2.85
CA TYR A 417 13.25 6.52 3.76
C TYR A 417 14.60 6.75 3.08
N MET A 418 14.61 7.11 1.78
CA MET A 418 15.81 7.65 1.12
C MET A 418 16.07 9.12 1.48
N LEU A 419 15.08 9.84 2.01
CA LEU A 419 15.29 11.17 2.57
C LEU A 419 16.22 11.07 3.78
N ASP A 420 17.22 11.94 3.86
CA ASP A 420 18.14 11.96 4.99
C ASP A 420 17.37 12.29 6.28
N TRP A 421 17.51 11.44 7.32
CA TRP A 421 16.89 11.68 8.62
C TRP A 421 17.32 13.03 9.19
N ASP A 422 18.60 13.37 9.04
CA ASP A 422 19.22 14.59 9.57
C ASP A 422 19.05 15.81 8.63
N MET A 423 18.23 15.70 7.57
CA MET A 423 17.99 16.84 6.69
C MET A 423 17.46 18.04 7.49
N LYS A 424 17.91 19.23 7.12
CA LYS A 424 17.48 20.45 7.81
C LYS A 424 16.01 20.71 7.53
N LEU A 425 15.15 20.53 8.53
CA LEU A 425 13.74 20.86 8.43
C LEU A 425 13.54 22.37 8.61
N GLU A 426 13.10 23.04 7.54
CA GLU A 426 12.75 24.46 7.53
C GLU A 426 11.55 24.72 6.61
N LYS A 427 10.88 25.86 6.81
CA LYS A 427 9.68 26.22 6.05
C LYS A 427 9.99 26.38 4.57
N SER A 428 9.27 25.64 3.73
CA SER A 428 9.50 25.54 2.29
C SER A 428 8.22 25.52 1.44
N TRP A 429 7.07 25.83 2.04
CA TRP A 429 5.74 25.75 1.44
C TRP A 429 5.02 27.10 1.40
#